data_AF-A0A2H1L4W3-F1
#
_entry.id   AF-A0A2H1L4W3-F1
#
_cell.length_a   1.000
_cell.length_b   1.000
_cell.length_c   1.000
_cell.angle_alpha   90.00
_cell.angle_beta   90.00
_cell.angle_gamma   90.00
#
_symmetry.space_group_name_H-M   'P 1'
#
loop_
_entity.id
_entity.type
_entity.pdbx_description
1 polymer ?
#
loop_
_entity_poly.entity_id
_entity_poly.type
_entity_poly.pdbx_seq_one_letter_code
_entity_poly.pdbx_strand_id
1 'polypeptide(L)'
;MRDPLRRLTLRIGIVVYVCGLLLTLLIGPDTVPQHVGSSGEVNAWASKSSHVLVMMGLGAFLLLVTVGSKALVSRVDASWINLPDRAAHAYWTAPDNRPTFNRRMRADIDFLMGITFVFVAIISTTVALTAQRTESAGPFGITSVIAVSIYLAAMIGYCVFLAVGGRYAVPDDSSGA
;
A
#
# COMPACT_ATOMS: atom_id res chain seq x y z
N MET A 1 -2.30 2.81 -16.78
CA MET A 1 -1.00 3.26 -16.23
C MET A 1 0.13 2.34 -16.68
N ARG A 2 1.24 2.89 -17.18
CA ARG A 2 2.42 2.13 -17.65
C ARG A 2 3.24 1.59 -16.48
N ASP A 3 3.95 0.47 -16.67
CA ASP A 3 4.74 -0.19 -15.61
C ASP A 3 5.80 0.71 -14.93
N PRO A 4 6.51 1.63 -15.62
CA PRO A 4 7.44 2.55 -14.95
C PRO A 4 6.75 3.47 -13.92
N LEU A 5 5.54 3.95 -14.22
CA LEU A 5 4.76 4.78 -13.30
C LEU A 5 4.33 4.00 -12.06
N ARG A 6 3.97 2.72 -12.23
CA ARG A 6 3.65 1.79 -11.13
C ARG A 6 4.85 1.50 -10.22
N ARG A 7 6.05 1.51 -10.76
CA ARG A 7 7.27 1.31 -9.98
C ARG A 7 7.65 2.56 -9.20
N LEU A 8 7.31 3.73 -9.74
CA LEU A 8 7.58 5.01 -9.10
C LEU A 8 6.72 5.23 -7.85
N THR A 9 5.49 4.70 -7.80
CA THR A 9 4.60 4.85 -6.64
C THR A 9 5.18 4.28 -5.36
N LEU A 10 5.93 3.17 -5.41
CA LEU A 10 6.61 2.66 -4.21
C LEU A 10 7.64 3.67 -3.68
N ARG A 11 8.47 4.23 -4.57
CA ARG A 11 9.50 5.21 -4.19
C ARG A 11 8.86 6.47 -3.63
N ILE A 12 7.82 6.98 -4.28
CA ILE A 12 7.03 8.13 -3.80
C ILE A 12 6.45 7.80 -2.42
N GLY A 13 5.82 6.64 -2.26
CA GLY A 13 5.23 6.22 -1.00
C GLY A 13 6.26 6.15 0.13
N ILE A 14 7.43 5.57 -0.10
CA ILE A 14 8.52 5.51 0.87
C ILE A 14 9.00 6.93 1.24
N VAL A 15 9.19 7.81 0.25
CA VAL A 15 9.60 9.20 0.50
C VAL A 15 8.56 9.93 1.34
N VAL A 16 7.28 9.85 0.96
CA VAL A 16 6.17 10.46 1.71
C VAL A 16 6.12 9.91 3.15
N TYR A 17 6.32 8.60 3.31
CA TYR A 17 6.38 7.95 4.61
C TYR A 17 7.50 8.48 5.49
N VAL A 18 8.73 8.50 4.98
CA VAL A 18 9.89 9.03 5.69
C VAL A 18 9.70 10.52 6.02
N CYS A 19 9.19 11.31 5.08
CA CYS A 19 8.86 12.72 5.32
C CYS A 19 7.82 12.89 6.43
N GLY A 20 6.79 12.04 6.50
CA GLY A 20 5.79 12.05 7.57
C GLY A 20 6.38 11.75 8.95
N LEU A 21 7.30 10.78 9.03
CA LEU A 21 8.03 10.48 10.27
C LEU A 21 8.92 11.64 10.70
N LEU A 22 9.66 12.24 9.76
CA LEU A 22 10.51 13.40 10.04
C LEU A 22 9.68 14.61 10.48
N LEU A 23 8.56 14.87 9.82
CA LEU A 23 7.64 15.93 10.21
C LEU A 23 7.11 15.71 11.63
N THR A 24 6.68 14.49 11.95
CA THR A 24 6.23 14.11 13.30
C THR A 24 7.34 14.31 14.33
N LEU A 25 8.58 13.93 14.02
CA LEU A 25 9.70 14.06 14.94
C LEU A 25 10.08 15.53 15.19
N LEU A 26 10.03 16.37 14.14
CA LEU A 26 10.49 17.77 14.18
C LEU A 26 9.47 18.71 14.82
N ILE A 27 8.19 18.57 14.49
CA ILE A 27 7.15 19.52 14.91
C ILE A 27 6.01 18.88 15.69
N GLY A 28 6.02 17.56 15.85
CA GLY A 28 5.00 16.85 16.61
C GLY A 28 5.10 17.09 18.12
N PRO A 29 3.99 16.93 18.84
CA PRO A 29 3.94 17.06 20.28
C PRO A 29 4.76 15.97 20.97
N ASP A 30 5.18 16.19 22.21
CA ASP A 30 5.97 15.18 22.95
C ASP A 30 5.17 13.92 23.28
N THR A 31 3.84 14.03 23.34
CA THR A 31 2.89 12.93 23.50
C THR A 31 1.91 12.88 22.33
N VAL A 32 1.68 11.68 21.81
CA VAL A 32 0.79 11.42 20.66
C VAL A 32 -0.20 10.30 20.98
N PRO A 33 -1.41 10.31 20.39
CA PRO A 33 -2.32 9.19 20.47
C PRO A 33 -1.73 7.94 19.83
N GLN A 34 -1.93 6.79 20.46
CA GLN A 34 -1.67 5.49 19.84
C GLN A 34 -2.95 4.72 19.53
N HIS A 35 -4.00 4.94 20.29
CA HIS A 35 -5.27 4.25 20.09
C HIS A 35 -6.43 5.22 20.26
N VAL A 36 -7.36 5.14 19.31
CA VAL A 36 -8.62 5.88 19.32
C VAL A 36 -9.74 4.84 19.45
N GLY A 37 -10.53 4.97 20.49
CA GLY A 37 -11.70 4.12 20.73
C GLY A 37 -12.78 4.30 19.67
N SER A 38 -13.77 3.42 19.67
CA SER A 38 -14.90 3.47 18.72
C SER A 38 -15.76 4.73 18.84
N SER A 39 -15.72 5.41 19.99
CA SER A 39 -16.35 6.72 20.22
C SER A 39 -15.57 7.90 19.64
N GLY A 40 -14.36 7.67 19.12
CA GLY A 40 -13.46 8.73 18.64
C GLY A 40 -12.57 9.33 19.73
N GLU A 41 -12.67 8.86 20.97
CA GLU A 41 -11.83 9.30 22.09
C GLU A 41 -10.46 8.61 22.07
N VAL A 42 -9.40 9.36 22.37
CA VAL A 42 -8.06 8.80 22.55
C VAL A 42 -7.97 8.14 23.92
N ASN A 43 -7.86 6.81 23.96
CA ASN A 43 -7.76 6.04 25.20
C ASN A 43 -6.34 5.50 25.47
N ALA A 44 -5.39 5.71 24.55
CA ALA A 44 -3.97 5.42 24.78
C ALA A 44 -3.06 6.47 24.15
N TRP A 45 -2.05 6.88 24.91
CA TRP A 45 -1.05 7.87 24.54
C TRP A 45 0.36 7.29 24.67
N ALA A 46 1.29 7.74 23.84
CA ALA A 46 2.71 7.40 23.97
C ALA A 46 3.59 8.62 23.69
N SER A 47 4.87 8.52 24.00
CA SER A 47 5.84 9.53 23.60
C SER A 47 6.00 9.57 22.07
N LYS A 48 6.31 10.75 21.55
CA LYS A 48 6.67 10.97 20.14
C LYS A 48 7.75 10.01 19.65
N SER A 49 8.79 9.80 20.46
CA SER A 49 9.89 8.88 20.12
C SER A 49 9.42 7.43 20.03
N SER A 50 8.55 6.99 20.95
CA SER A 50 7.94 5.66 20.90
C SER A 50 7.11 5.47 19.63
N HIS A 51 6.25 6.45 19.31
CA HIS A 51 5.44 6.40 18.09
C HIS A 51 6.29 6.33 16.82
N VAL A 52 7.29 7.20 16.69
CA VAL A 52 8.21 7.18 15.54
C VAL A 52 8.94 5.84 15.46
N LEU A 53 9.38 5.27 16.59
CA LEU A 53 10.05 3.96 16.61
C LEU A 53 9.14 2.83 16.12
N VAL A 54 7.89 2.76 16.61
CA VAL A 54 6.91 1.77 16.18
C VAL A 54 6.63 1.92 14.68
N MET A 55 6.46 3.15 14.21
CA MET A 55 6.24 3.42 12.79
C MET A 55 7.47 3.04 11.95
N MET A 56 8.69 3.38 12.36
CA MET A 56 9.90 2.91 11.66
C MET A 56 9.93 1.38 11.54
N GLY A 57 9.59 0.66 12.62
CA GLY A 57 9.47 -0.80 12.60
C GLY A 57 8.41 -1.28 11.60
N LEU A 58 7.24 -0.67 11.59
CA LEU A 58 6.17 -0.97 10.63
C LEU A 58 6.63 -0.70 9.18
N GLY A 59 7.26 0.43 8.91
CA GLY A 59 7.78 0.77 7.59
C GLY A 59 8.85 -0.23 7.11
N ALA A 60 9.76 -0.62 8.00
CA ALA A 60 10.76 -1.66 7.72
C ALA A 60 10.10 -3.02 7.42
N PHE A 61 9.09 -3.40 8.21
CA PHE A 61 8.31 -4.61 7.98
C PHE A 61 7.58 -4.58 6.62
N LEU A 62 6.90 -3.49 6.29
CA LEU A 62 6.23 -3.33 4.99
C LEU A 62 7.23 -3.39 3.83
N LEU A 63 8.41 -2.81 3.97
CA LEU A 63 9.48 -2.90 2.98
C LEU A 63 9.97 -4.34 2.82
N LEU A 64 10.17 -5.05 3.93
CA LEU A 64 10.56 -6.46 3.93
C LEU A 64 9.52 -7.33 3.22
N VAL A 65 8.23 -7.14 3.52
CA VAL A 65 7.13 -7.83 2.84
C VAL A 65 7.13 -7.49 1.35
N THR A 66 7.33 -6.22 0.96
CA THR A 66 7.39 -5.79 -0.43
C THR A 66 8.53 -6.48 -1.19
N VAL A 67 9.75 -6.43 -0.65
CA VAL A 67 10.95 -7.02 -1.27
C VAL A 67 10.84 -8.54 -1.32
N GLY A 68 10.41 -9.15 -0.22
CA GLY A 68 10.18 -10.59 -0.10
C GLY A 68 9.17 -11.09 -1.12
N SER A 69 8.03 -10.41 -1.25
CA SER A 69 7.00 -10.75 -2.23
C SER A 69 7.54 -10.69 -3.66
N LYS A 70 8.27 -9.63 -4.02
CA LYS A 70 8.86 -9.48 -5.37
C LYS A 70 9.91 -10.54 -5.69
N ALA A 71 10.70 -10.95 -4.69
CA ALA A 71 11.66 -12.04 -4.81
C ALA A 71 10.96 -13.39 -4.99
N LEU A 72 9.83 -13.57 -4.31
CA LEU A 72 9.05 -14.80 -4.33
C LEU A 72 8.26 -14.99 -5.64
N VAL A 73 7.82 -13.90 -6.30
CA VAL A 73 7.06 -13.95 -7.58
C VAL A 73 7.66 -14.91 -8.62
N SER A 74 8.99 -14.92 -8.78
CA SER A 74 9.66 -15.78 -9.77
C SER A 74 9.95 -17.19 -9.28
N ARG A 75 9.73 -17.48 -8.00
CA ARG A 75 10.03 -18.76 -7.35
C ARG A 75 8.78 -19.57 -7.00
N VAL A 76 7.61 -18.97 -7.10
CA VAL A 76 6.33 -19.61 -6.78
C VAL A 76 5.91 -20.51 -7.93
N ASP A 77 5.50 -21.73 -7.59
CA ASP A 77 4.92 -22.68 -8.53
C ASP A 77 3.60 -22.17 -9.12
N ALA A 78 3.30 -22.58 -10.35
CA ALA A 78 2.10 -22.17 -11.07
C ALA A 78 0.80 -22.49 -10.32
N SER A 79 0.78 -23.58 -9.54
CA SER A 79 -0.38 -24.02 -8.75
C SER A 79 -0.75 -23.07 -7.60
N TRP A 80 0.19 -22.25 -7.14
CA TRP A 80 -0.03 -21.27 -6.07
C TRP A 80 -0.51 -19.91 -6.61
N ILE A 81 -0.60 -19.78 -7.93
CA ILE A 81 -1.03 -18.54 -8.57
C ILE A 81 -2.50 -18.69 -8.92
N ASN A 82 -3.31 -17.86 -8.27
CA ASN A 82 -4.70 -17.74 -8.59
C ASN A 82 -4.89 -16.67 -9.67
N LEU A 83 -5.45 -17.06 -10.81
CA LEU A 83 -5.90 -16.15 -11.85
C LEU A 83 -7.40 -16.39 -12.10
N PRO A 84 -8.18 -15.33 -12.38
CA PRO A 84 -9.64 -15.42 -12.47
C PRO A 84 -10.16 -16.37 -13.56
N ASP A 85 -9.39 -16.49 -14.63
CA ASP A 85 -9.75 -17.30 -15.80
C ASP A 85 -8.72 -18.42 -16.04
N ARG A 86 -9.20 -19.59 -16.46
CA ARG A 86 -8.36 -20.78 -16.69
C ARG A 86 -7.44 -20.60 -17.90
N ALA A 87 -7.91 -19.95 -18.97
CA ALA A 87 -7.08 -19.69 -20.14
C ALA A 87 -5.99 -18.66 -19.81
N ALA A 88 -6.32 -17.62 -19.07
CA ALA A 88 -5.36 -16.67 -18.53
C ALA A 88 -4.33 -17.36 -17.63
N HIS A 89 -4.77 -18.27 -16.75
CA HIS A 89 -3.87 -19.04 -15.90
C HIS A 89 -2.87 -19.86 -16.71
N ALA A 90 -3.35 -20.68 -17.65
CA ALA A 90 -2.51 -21.49 -18.52
C ALA A 90 -1.53 -20.63 -19.33
N TYR A 91 -2.00 -19.53 -19.90
CA TYR A 91 -1.19 -18.61 -20.69
C TYR A 91 -0.07 -17.98 -19.85
N TRP A 92 -0.38 -17.37 -18.70
CA TRP A 92 0.62 -16.63 -17.91
C TRP A 92 1.57 -17.50 -17.09
N THR A 93 1.20 -18.75 -16.84
CA THR A 93 2.05 -19.71 -16.14
C THR A 93 2.94 -20.52 -17.10
N ALA A 94 2.66 -20.50 -18.41
CA ALA A 94 3.52 -21.10 -19.42
C ALA A 94 4.95 -20.51 -19.38
N PRO A 95 6.01 -21.33 -19.60
CA PRO A 95 7.41 -20.90 -19.50
C PRO A 95 7.74 -19.63 -20.30
N ASP A 96 7.17 -19.49 -21.50
CA ASP A 96 7.45 -18.38 -22.41
C ASP A 96 6.87 -17.04 -21.92
N ASN A 97 5.70 -17.09 -21.26
CA ASN A 97 4.99 -15.90 -20.77
C ASN A 97 5.35 -15.56 -19.32
N ARG A 98 5.87 -16.53 -18.57
CA ARG A 98 6.20 -16.43 -17.14
C ARG A 98 7.10 -15.23 -16.80
N PRO A 99 8.16 -14.90 -17.55
CA PRO A 99 8.98 -13.71 -17.26
C PRO A 99 8.21 -12.39 -17.37
N THR A 100 7.30 -12.29 -18.34
CA THR A 100 6.46 -11.10 -18.52
C THR A 100 5.42 -10.99 -17.41
N PHE A 101 4.77 -12.08 -17.02
CA PHE A 101 3.90 -12.13 -15.85
C PHE A 101 4.64 -11.62 -14.60
N ASN A 102 5.82 -12.18 -14.33
CA ASN A 102 6.63 -11.81 -13.15
C ASN A 102 6.97 -10.31 -13.14
N ARG A 103 7.29 -9.73 -14.30
CA ARG A 103 7.58 -8.29 -14.43
C ARG A 103 6.36 -7.41 -14.12
N ARG A 104 5.17 -7.81 -14.61
CA ARG A 104 3.90 -7.10 -14.36
C ARG A 104 3.48 -7.22 -12.90
N MET A 105 3.54 -8.42 -12.32
CA MET A 105 3.19 -8.67 -10.93
C MET A 105 4.09 -7.88 -9.96
N ARG A 106 5.40 -7.82 -10.23
CA ARG A 106 6.31 -6.98 -9.44
C ARG A 106 5.95 -5.49 -9.50
N ALA A 107 5.49 -5.00 -10.66
CA ALA A 107 5.04 -3.62 -10.79
C ALA A 107 3.69 -3.39 -10.07
N ASP A 108 2.83 -4.39 -9.99
CA ASP A 108 1.57 -4.32 -9.25
C ASP A 108 1.81 -4.30 -7.75
N ILE A 109 2.76 -5.10 -7.25
CA ILE A 109 3.23 -5.04 -5.86
C ILE A 109 3.79 -3.65 -5.54
N ASP A 110 4.63 -3.07 -6.41
CA ASP A 110 5.15 -1.72 -6.21
C ASP A 110 4.03 -0.66 -6.16
N PHE A 111 2.97 -0.84 -6.96
CA PHE A 111 1.81 0.05 -6.92
C PHE A 111 1.05 -0.06 -5.60
N LEU A 112 0.65 -1.27 -5.24
CA LEU A 112 -0.15 -1.54 -4.05
C LEU A 112 0.59 -1.15 -2.77
N MET A 113 1.87 -1.49 -2.66
CA MET A 113 2.66 -1.11 -1.49
C MET A 113 2.93 0.38 -1.46
N GLY A 114 3.15 1.04 -2.60
CA GLY A 114 3.30 2.48 -2.67
C GLY A 114 2.09 3.25 -2.13
N ILE A 115 0.86 2.87 -2.52
CA ILE A 115 -0.35 3.50 -1.99
C ILE A 115 -0.53 3.20 -0.49
N THR A 116 -0.15 2.01 -0.02
CA THR A 116 -0.18 1.67 1.41
C THR A 116 0.78 2.52 2.21
N PHE A 117 2.02 2.74 1.75
CA PHE A 117 2.97 3.63 2.40
C PHE A 117 2.43 5.06 2.51
N VAL A 118 1.82 5.61 1.45
CA VAL A 118 1.19 6.93 1.48
C VAL A 118 0.05 6.97 2.50
N PHE A 119 -0.84 5.96 2.49
CA PHE A 119 -1.96 5.87 3.42
C PHE A 119 -1.48 5.87 4.88
N VAL A 120 -0.52 4.99 5.22
CA VAL A 120 0.00 4.91 6.59
C VAL A 120 0.71 6.22 6.99
N ALA A 121 1.43 6.87 6.06
CA ALA A 121 2.05 8.16 6.30
C ALA A 121 1.03 9.24 6.66
N ILE A 122 -0.06 9.34 5.89
CA ILE A 122 -1.14 10.31 6.11
C ILE A 122 -1.78 10.06 7.47
N ILE A 123 -2.19 8.82 7.77
CA ILE A 123 -2.85 8.49 9.04
C ILE A 123 -1.91 8.77 10.22
N SER A 124 -0.70 8.21 10.20
CA SER A 124 0.28 8.36 11.29
C SER A 124 0.61 9.83 11.57
N THR A 125 0.84 10.62 10.53
CA THR A 125 1.16 12.05 10.67
C THR A 125 -0.05 12.85 11.14
N THR A 126 -1.24 12.56 10.62
CA THR A 126 -2.48 13.24 11.03
C THR A 126 -2.80 12.98 12.49
N VAL A 127 -2.69 11.71 12.94
CA VAL A 127 -2.83 11.32 14.35
C VAL A 127 -1.84 12.10 15.21
N ALA A 128 -0.56 12.11 14.85
CA ALA A 128 0.47 12.75 15.64
C ALA A 128 0.31 14.27 15.74
N LEU A 129 -0.10 14.96 14.67
CA LEU A 129 -0.15 16.43 14.63
C LEU A 129 -1.49 17.04 15.06
N THR A 130 -2.61 16.31 14.97
CA THR A 130 -3.95 16.88 15.20
C THR A 130 -4.42 16.75 16.65
N ALA A 131 -3.86 15.81 17.42
CA ALA A 131 -4.35 15.46 18.75
C ALA A 131 -4.21 16.56 19.82
N GLN A 132 -3.36 17.56 19.59
CA GLN A 132 -3.27 18.72 20.48
C GLN A 132 -4.41 19.74 20.31
N ARG A 133 -5.19 19.67 19.21
CA ARG A 133 -6.06 20.77 18.79
C ARG A 133 -7.52 20.64 19.20
N THR A 134 -7.98 19.49 19.69
CA THR A 134 -9.39 19.30 20.05
C THR A 134 -9.57 18.15 21.05
N GLU A 135 -10.22 18.41 22.18
CA GLU A 135 -10.74 17.38 23.12
C GLU A 135 -11.94 16.60 22.54
N SER A 136 -12.56 17.12 21.49
CA SER A 136 -13.61 16.45 20.70
C SER A 136 -13.04 15.92 19.38
N ALA A 137 -13.73 14.97 18.74
CA ALA A 137 -13.37 14.43 17.43
C ALA A 137 -13.41 15.54 16.34
N GLY A 138 -12.40 16.40 16.29
CA GLY A 138 -12.21 17.43 15.29
C GLY A 138 -11.83 16.84 13.93
N PRO A 139 -11.25 17.64 13.00
CA PRO A 139 -10.91 17.24 11.62
C PRO A 139 -10.13 15.91 11.49
N PHE A 140 -9.54 15.42 12.58
CA PHE A 140 -9.07 14.04 12.74
C PHE A 140 -10.06 12.97 12.24
N GLY A 141 -11.34 13.07 12.58
CA GLY A 141 -12.36 12.10 12.17
C GLY A 141 -12.57 12.13 10.65
N ILE A 142 -12.85 13.30 10.08
CA ILE A 142 -13.17 13.44 8.65
C ILE A 142 -11.95 13.16 7.77
N THR A 143 -10.77 13.68 8.10
CA THR A 143 -9.55 13.43 7.32
C THR A 143 -9.18 11.96 7.33
N SER A 144 -9.27 11.29 8.49
CA SER A 144 -8.98 9.84 8.58
C SER A 144 -10.01 9.02 7.83
N VAL A 145 -11.30 9.34 7.95
CA VAL A 145 -12.38 8.69 7.18
C VAL A 145 -12.15 8.86 5.69
N ILE A 146 -11.88 10.08 5.21
CA ILE A 146 -11.60 10.33 3.80
C ILE A 146 -10.36 9.54 3.34
N ALA A 147 -9.27 9.57 4.10
CA ALA A 147 -8.05 8.85 3.76
C ALA A 147 -8.28 7.33 3.69
N VAL A 148 -8.99 6.76 4.66
CA VAL A 148 -9.39 5.34 4.68
C VAL A 148 -10.30 5.03 3.50
N SER A 149 -11.33 5.83 3.24
CA SER A 149 -12.26 5.61 2.12
C SER A 149 -11.56 5.68 0.78
N ILE A 150 -10.67 6.67 0.57
CA ILE A 150 -9.88 6.78 -0.66
C ILE A 150 -8.95 5.59 -0.81
N TYR A 151 -8.25 5.19 0.27
CA TYR A 151 -7.35 4.05 0.25
C TYR A 151 -8.10 2.75 -0.07
N LEU A 152 -9.24 2.49 0.59
CA LEU A 152 -10.06 1.31 0.34
C LEU A 152 -10.62 1.31 -1.08
N ALA A 153 -11.15 2.44 -1.55
CA ALA A 153 -11.65 2.56 -2.92
C ALA A 153 -10.53 2.33 -3.95
N ALA A 154 -9.33 2.87 -3.71
CA ALA A 154 -8.17 2.64 -4.57
C ALA A 154 -7.73 1.17 -4.55
N MET A 155 -7.66 0.54 -3.37
CA MET A 155 -7.24 -0.85 -3.21
C MET A 155 -8.25 -1.82 -3.84
N ILE A 156 -9.54 -1.67 -3.51
CA ILE A 156 -10.62 -2.49 -4.07
C ILE A 156 -10.72 -2.28 -5.56
N GLY A 157 -10.76 -1.02 -6.03
CA GLY A 157 -10.81 -0.70 -7.45
C GLY A 157 -9.63 -1.27 -8.21
N TYR A 158 -8.44 -1.28 -7.60
CA TYR A 158 -7.26 -1.88 -8.20
C TYR A 158 -7.34 -3.40 -8.26
N CYS A 159 -7.74 -4.06 -7.17
CA CYS A 159 -7.95 -5.51 -7.15
C CYS A 159 -9.02 -5.95 -8.17
N VAL A 160 -10.12 -5.19 -8.30
CA VAL A 160 -11.13 -5.40 -9.35
C VAL A 160 -10.50 -5.22 -10.73
N PHE A 161 -9.74 -4.16 -10.97
CA PHE A 161 -9.02 -3.96 -12.23
C PHE A 161 -8.05 -5.11 -12.55
N LEU A 162 -7.38 -5.71 -11.57
CA LEU A 162 -6.54 -6.89 -11.79
C LEU A 162 -7.36 -8.14 -12.10
N ALA A 163 -8.53 -8.30 -11.47
CA ALA A 163 -9.39 -9.47 -11.60
C ALA A 163 -10.22 -9.49 -12.89
N VAL A 164 -10.74 -8.35 -13.33
CA VAL A 164 -11.64 -8.28 -14.50
C VAL A 164 -11.11 -7.40 -15.62
N GLY A 165 -10.01 -6.68 -15.40
CA GLY A 165 -9.41 -5.83 -16.42
C GLY A 165 -8.48 -6.58 -17.37
N GLY A 166 -8.14 -5.95 -18.50
CA GLY A 166 -7.28 -6.54 -19.54
C GLY A 166 -5.80 -6.73 -19.17
N ARG A 167 -5.36 -6.43 -17.94
CA ARG A 167 -3.93 -6.50 -17.58
C ARG A 167 -3.37 -7.92 -17.61
N TYR A 168 -4.20 -8.90 -17.24
CA TYR A 168 -3.88 -10.33 -17.28
C TYR A 168 -4.81 -11.11 -18.21
N ALA A 169 -5.49 -10.44 -19.15
CA ALA A 169 -6.19 -11.12 -20.22
C ALA A 169 -5.19 -11.79 -21.18
N VAL A 170 -5.60 -12.90 -21.80
CA VAL A 170 -4.87 -13.52 -22.91
C VAL A 170 -4.97 -12.58 -24.11
N PRO A 171 -3.86 -12.24 -24.80
CA PRO A 171 -3.92 -11.49 -26.05
C PRO A 171 -4.69 -12.28 -27.11
N ASP A 172 -5.57 -11.64 -27.87
CA ASP A 172 -6.22 -12.27 -29.01
C ASP A 172 -5.18 -12.57 -30.12
N ASP A 173 -5.19 -13.79 -30.65
CA ASP A 173 -4.29 -14.26 -31.73
C ASP A 173 -4.51 -13.56 -33.10
N SER A 174 -5.31 -12.49 -33.16
CA SER A 174 -5.78 -11.85 -34.41
C SER A 174 -4.75 -10.96 -35.13
N SER A 175 -3.45 -11.10 -34.84
CA SER A 175 -2.37 -10.37 -35.54
C SER A 175 -1.46 -11.25 -36.41
N GLY A 176 -1.86 -12.49 -36.68
CA GLY A 176 -1.20 -13.41 -37.61
C GLY A 176 -2.05 -13.71 -38.85
N ALA A 177 -2.29 -12.72 -39.71
CA ALA A 177 -2.73 -12.90 -41.09
C ALA A 177 -1.90 -12.00 -42.01
#